data_AF-A0A1J5FC26-F1
#
_entry.id   AF-A0A1J5FC26-F1
#
_cell.length_a   1.000
_cell.length_b   1.000
_cell.length_c   1.000
_cell.angle_alpha   90.00
_cell.angle_beta   90.00
_cell.angle_gamma   90.00
#
_symmetry.space_group_name_H-M   'P 1'
#
loop_
_entity.id
_entity.type
_entity.pdbx_description
1 polymer ?
#
loop_
_entity_poly.entity_id
_entity_poly.type
_entity_poly.pdbx_seq_one_letter_code
_entity_poly.pdbx_strand_id
1 'polypeptide(L)'
;MNTRLLNFLLIFFITLLALNWFLPNPTKNTTPQNEVILSVGSTSYISPDIPVIEVHNTTPTSITFDTCRDFSIKKDHNLLTNPSKEFCTTMTIQSGTKEKINLSSLYIVFQTPGKYEFSLTVDGKTSYTDTLGEVPGFLRSLFRNLFYAPIYNLFAFLIATIPGYSFGLAIILVTITIRIILLVPQHHILANSKKMQAIQPKIKELQEKYKGDQAKIGMELMNLYKTEQVNPLGSCLPLLIQMPLLIVLYWVVLGITDFSNNYYLYSFLADFDISKINTTFFGIHLLSIGGITGIILALAVGGAQWFQIKLSLPKEDDIAKLEKMEKKIIEKKDGKYSEAEPSFMPDPSVMNKFMLYGMPLMIAASTYFFPAGVGIYWLIGTLFMLVQQIVVNRMADTKK
;
A
#
# COMPACT_ATOMS: atom_id res chain seq x y z
N MET A 1 -10.71 -30.26 -0.40
CA MET A 1 -11.15 -28.85 -0.54
C MET A 1 -12.50 -28.72 0.15
N ASN A 2 -12.62 -27.86 1.15
CA ASN A 2 -13.77 -27.83 2.07
C ASN A 2 -15.04 -27.35 1.33
N THR A 3 -16.10 -28.15 1.31
CA THR A 3 -17.37 -27.84 0.62
C THR A 3 -17.99 -26.52 1.07
N ARG A 4 -17.70 -26.08 2.30
CA ARG A 4 -18.10 -24.76 2.81
C ARG A 4 -17.34 -23.60 2.16
N LEU A 5 -16.06 -23.79 1.82
CA LEU A 5 -15.26 -22.79 1.11
C LEU A 5 -15.72 -22.66 -0.34
N LEU A 6 -16.06 -23.79 -0.97
CA LEU A 6 -16.58 -23.81 -2.33
C LEU A 6 -17.92 -23.07 -2.40
N ASN A 7 -18.85 -23.34 -1.48
CA ASN A 7 -20.14 -22.63 -1.43
C ASN A 7 -19.99 -21.14 -1.12
N PHE A 8 -19.05 -20.76 -0.24
CA PHE A 8 -18.78 -19.35 0.03
C PHE A 8 -18.23 -18.63 -1.20
N LEU A 9 -17.27 -19.24 -1.92
CA LEU A 9 -16.74 -18.69 -3.16
C LEU A 9 -17.81 -18.60 -4.25
N LEU A 10 -18.72 -19.57 -4.33
CA LEU A 10 -19.83 -19.59 -5.28
C LEU A 10 -20.84 -18.47 -5.00
N ILE A 11 -21.22 -18.30 -3.72
CA ILE A 11 -22.10 -17.22 -3.29
C ILE A 11 -21.42 -15.86 -3.53
N PHE A 12 -20.13 -15.73 -3.19
CA PHE A 12 -19.35 -14.52 -3.44
C PHE A 12 -19.26 -14.17 -4.93
N PHE A 13 -19.06 -15.16 -5.81
CA PHE A 13 -19.05 -14.93 -7.25
C PHE A 13 -20.43 -14.56 -7.81
N ILE A 14 -21.49 -15.21 -7.32
CA ILE A 14 -22.86 -14.91 -7.71
C ILE A 14 -23.27 -13.51 -7.25
N THR A 15 -22.88 -13.09 -6.04
CA THR A 15 -23.17 -11.73 -5.55
C THR A 15 -22.35 -10.69 -6.30
N LEU A 16 -21.08 -10.97 -6.66
CA LEU A 16 -20.28 -10.10 -7.53
C LEU A 16 -20.88 -9.95 -8.94
N LEU A 17 -21.38 -11.05 -9.52
CA LEU A 17 -22.06 -11.05 -10.82
C LEU A 17 -23.41 -10.33 -10.76
N ALA A 18 -24.18 -10.49 -9.68
CA ALA A 18 -25.44 -9.80 -9.47
C ALA A 18 -25.25 -8.29 -9.25
N LEU A 19 -24.17 -7.88 -8.59
CA LEU A 19 -23.78 -6.47 -8.46
C LEU A 19 -23.50 -5.82 -9.83
N ASN A 20 -22.96 -6.58 -10.79
CA ASN A 20 -22.73 -6.09 -12.16
C ASN A 20 -24.04 -5.83 -12.93
N TRP A 21 -25.15 -6.44 -12.51
CA TRP A 21 -26.48 -6.25 -13.12
C TRP A 21 -27.28 -5.11 -12.49
N PHE A 22 -26.93 -4.72 -11.26
CA PHE A 22 -27.53 -3.57 -10.55
C PHE A 22 -26.78 -2.25 -10.79
N LEU A 23 -25.64 -2.28 -11.48
CA LEU A 23 -24.98 -1.07 -11.96
C LEU A 23 -25.82 -0.49 -13.11
N PRO A 24 -26.24 0.79 -13.03
CA PRO A 24 -26.96 1.43 -14.11
C PRO A 24 -26.13 1.34 -15.40
N ASN A 25 -26.72 0.78 -16.46
CA ASN A 25 -26.13 0.89 -17.79
C ASN A 25 -25.85 2.37 -18.05
N PRO A 26 -24.66 2.75 -18.55
CA PRO A 26 -24.37 4.13 -18.89
C PRO A 26 -25.46 4.60 -19.84
N THR A 27 -26.22 5.60 -19.43
CA THR A 27 -27.19 6.27 -20.28
C THR A 27 -26.46 6.64 -21.56
N LYS A 28 -26.91 6.11 -22.69
CA LYS A 28 -26.44 6.51 -24.02
C LYS A 28 -26.83 7.97 -24.22
N ASN A 29 -26.04 8.88 -23.68
CA ASN A 29 -26.05 10.27 -24.09
C ASN A 29 -25.67 10.24 -25.56
N THR A 30 -26.55 10.73 -26.42
CA THR A 30 -26.29 11.02 -27.83
C THR A 30 -25.02 11.86 -27.92
N THR A 31 -23.89 11.19 -28.14
CA THR A 31 -22.63 11.87 -28.39
C THR A 31 -22.78 12.52 -29.76
N PRO A 32 -22.51 13.83 -29.93
CA PRO A 32 -22.58 14.45 -31.24
C PRO A 32 -21.70 13.63 -32.20
N GLN A 33 -22.33 13.09 -33.25
CA GLN A 33 -21.64 12.33 -34.28
C GLN A 33 -20.86 13.32 -35.14
N ASN A 34 -19.62 12.97 -35.48
CA ASN A 34 -18.75 13.75 -36.35
C ASN A 34 -18.11 15.01 -35.74
N GLU A 35 -17.67 14.92 -34.48
CA GLU A 35 -16.96 15.98 -33.76
C GLU A 35 -15.74 15.46 -32.99
N VAL A 36 -14.81 16.37 -32.70
CA VAL A 36 -13.72 16.13 -31.77
C VAL A 36 -14.12 16.72 -30.44
N ILE A 37 -14.23 15.89 -29.41
CA ILE A 37 -14.70 16.30 -28.09
C ILE A 37 -13.52 16.28 -27.13
N LEU A 38 -13.24 17.44 -26.54
CA LEU A 38 -12.33 17.58 -25.43
C LEU A 38 -13.10 17.37 -24.12
N SER A 39 -12.59 16.55 -23.22
CA SER A 39 -13.24 16.26 -21.94
C SER A 39 -12.22 16.11 -20.81
N VAL A 40 -12.65 16.40 -19.59
CA VAL A 40 -11.87 16.17 -18.37
C VAL A 40 -12.23 14.83 -17.75
N GLY A 41 -11.24 14.12 -17.22
CA GLY A 41 -11.48 12.90 -16.44
C GLY A 41 -12.21 13.18 -15.12
N SER A 42 -12.10 14.40 -14.58
CA SER A 42 -12.80 14.88 -13.38
C SER A 42 -13.01 16.39 -13.46
N THR A 43 -14.14 16.86 -12.94
CA THR A 43 -14.48 18.30 -12.88
C THR A 43 -13.57 19.08 -11.93
N SER A 44 -12.92 18.40 -10.99
CA SER A 44 -11.85 18.98 -10.17
C SER A 44 -10.70 18.01 -9.93
N TYR A 45 -9.54 18.57 -9.63
CA TYR A 45 -8.33 17.89 -9.19
C TYR A 45 -7.72 18.64 -8.01
N ILE A 46 -6.77 18.03 -7.30
CA ILE A 46 -6.17 18.64 -6.12
C ILE A 46 -4.71 18.96 -6.40
N SER A 47 -4.34 20.23 -6.33
CA SER A 47 -2.95 20.66 -6.57
C SER A 47 -1.97 19.98 -5.60
N PRO A 48 -0.75 19.59 -6.06
CA PRO A 48 -0.16 19.81 -7.38
C PRO A 48 -0.42 18.67 -8.40
N ASP A 49 -1.45 17.85 -8.20
CA ASP A 49 -1.77 16.75 -9.14
C ASP A 49 -2.05 17.33 -10.54
N ILE A 50 -1.86 16.55 -11.61
CA ILE A 50 -2.08 17.01 -12.99
C ILE A 50 -3.49 16.59 -13.44
N PRO A 51 -4.30 17.49 -14.04
CA PRO A 51 -5.61 17.12 -14.55
C PRO A 51 -5.50 16.16 -15.73
N VAL A 52 -6.43 15.22 -15.83
CA VAL A 52 -6.51 14.27 -16.96
C VAL A 52 -7.41 14.86 -18.03
N ILE A 53 -6.83 15.11 -19.21
CA ILE A 53 -7.56 15.62 -20.39
C ILE A 53 -7.62 14.53 -21.45
N GLU A 54 -8.83 14.25 -21.92
CA GLU A 54 -9.13 13.23 -22.92
C GLU A 54 -9.70 13.87 -24.17
N VAL A 55 -9.21 13.41 -25.33
CA VAL A 55 -9.73 13.79 -26.64
C VAL A 55 -10.46 12.58 -27.21
N HIS A 56 -11.74 12.74 -27.48
CA HIS A 56 -12.59 11.73 -28.10
C HIS A 56 -12.84 12.10 -29.56
N ASN A 57 -12.39 11.24 -30.48
CA ASN A 57 -12.63 11.41 -31.90
C ASN A 57 -13.92 10.67 -32.31
N THR A 58 -15.02 11.38 -32.55
CA THR A 58 -16.27 10.79 -33.07
C THR A 58 -16.44 10.97 -34.58
N THR A 59 -15.40 11.47 -35.26
CA THR A 59 -15.37 11.62 -36.73
C THR A 59 -15.10 10.26 -37.41
N PRO A 60 -15.51 10.06 -38.67
CA PRO A 60 -15.31 8.80 -39.39
C PRO A 60 -13.86 8.55 -39.79
N THR A 61 -12.99 9.56 -39.67
CA THR A 61 -11.56 9.49 -40.03
C THR A 61 -10.66 9.69 -38.83
N SER A 62 -9.40 9.29 -38.93
CA SER A 62 -8.40 9.67 -37.94
C SER A 62 -8.17 11.18 -37.98
N ILE A 63 -8.07 11.81 -36.82
CA ILE A 63 -7.69 13.22 -36.70
C ILE A 63 -6.22 13.32 -36.35
N THR A 64 -5.53 14.35 -36.83
CA THR A 64 -4.15 14.66 -36.44
C THR A 64 -4.06 16.13 -36.07
N PHE A 65 -3.44 16.41 -34.93
CA PHE A 65 -3.24 17.78 -34.45
C PHE A 65 -1.90 17.93 -33.72
N ASP A 66 -1.44 19.17 -33.65
CA ASP A 66 -0.21 19.58 -32.96
C ASP A 66 -0.56 20.18 -31.61
N THR A 67 -0.13 19.56 -30.52
CA THR A 67 -0.44 20.04 -29.15
C THR A 67 0.09 21.45 -28.85
N CYS A 68 1.10 21.93 -29.57
CA CYS A 68 1.68 23.26 -29.37
C CYS A 68 0.83 24.36 -30.02
N ARG A 69 0.27 24.07 -31.19
CA ARG A 69 -0.49 25.05 -31.99
C ARG A 69 -1.98 24.96 -31.76
N ASP A 70 -2.49 23.74 -31.67
CA ASP A 70 -3.92 23.44 -31.78
C ASP A 70 -4.56 23.31 -30.38
N PHE A 71 -3.77 23.10 -29.34
CA PHE A 71 -4.21 23.01 -27.95
C PHE A 71 -3.77 24.23 -27.13
N SER A 72 -4.70 24.81 -26.35
CA SER A 72 -4.42 25.95 -25.49
C SER A 72 -4.91 25.73 -24.07
N ILE A 73 -4.20 26.34 -23.12
CA ILE A 73 -4.52 26.30 -21.69
C ILE A 73 -4.65 27.72 -21.19
N LYS A 74 -5.74 28.01 -20.51
CA LYS A 74 -5.93 29.25 -19.74
C LYS A 74 -6.05 28.92 -18.26
N LYS A 75 -5.50 29.78 -17.43
CA LYS A 75 -5.76 29.78 -15.99
C LYS A 75 -6.47 31.06 -15.62
N ASP A 76 -7.65 30.94 -15.01
CA ASP A 76 -8.48 32.07 -14.60
C ASP A 76 -8.66 33.08 -15.76
N HIS A 77 -8.97 32.58 -16.95
CA HIS A 77 -9.11 33.30 -18.24
C HIS A 77 -7.82 33.87 -18.86
N ASN A 78 -6.68 33.80 -18.16
CA ASN A 78 -5.39 34.23 -18.70
C ASN A 78 -4.73 33.12 -19.50
N LEU A 79 -4.33 33.39 -20.75
CA LEU A 79 -3.60 32.44 -21.58
C LEU A 79 -2.23 32.14 -20.98
N LEU A 80 -1.91 30.87 -20.83
CA LEU A 80 -0.60 30.43 -20.35
C LEU A 80 0.35 30.31 -21.54
N THR A 81 1.48 31.02 -21.48
CA THR A 81 2.33 31.29 -22.66
C THR A 81 3.55 30.39 -22.81
N ASN A 82 3.60 29.22 -22.18
CA ASN A 82 4.82 28.40 -22.26
C ASN A 82 4.55 26.88 -22.28
N PRO A 83 4.09 26.31 -23.41
CA PRO A 83 4.19 24.88 -23.58
C PRO A 83 5.67 24.49 -23.69
N SER A 84 6.14 23.62 -22.79
CA SER A 84 7.50 23.07 -22.88
C SER A 84 7.73 22.40 -24.24
N LYS A 85 8.97 22.39 -24.74
CA LYS A 85 9.28 21.73 -26.03
C LYS A 85 8.83 20.26 -26.07
N GLU A 86 8.87 19.59 -24.92
CA GLU A 86 8.41 18.20 -24.75
C GLU A 86 6.89 18.06 -24.86
N PHE A 87 6.13 19.11 -24.57
CA PHE A 87 4.69 19.10 -24.77
C PHE A 87 4.31 19.14 -26.26
N CYS A 88 5.11 19.82 -27.09
CA CYS A 88 4.82 20.07 -28.50
C CYS A 88 5.06 18.81 -29.35
N THR A 89 4.01 18.04 -29.58
CA THR A 89 4.02 16.77 -30.33
C THR A 89 2.81 16.67 -31.26
N THR A 90 2.97 15.95 -32.36
CA THR A 90 1.86 15.61 -33.25
C THR A 90 1.18 14.36 -32.74
N MET A 91 -0.13 14.44 -32.49
CA MET A 91 -0.93 13.30 -32.06
C MET A 91 -1.94 12.93 -33.14
N THR A 92 -2.09 11.63 -33.38
CA THR A 92 -3.08 11.07 -34.29
C THR A 92 -4.04 10.19 -33.50
N ILE A 93 -5.34 10.50 -33.54
CA ILE A 93 -6.37 9.76 -32.81
C ILE A 93 -7.27 9.05 -33.80
N GLN A 94 -7.42 7.74 -33.64
CA GLN A 94 -8.23 6.91 -34.52
C GLN A 94 -9.73 7.20 -34.36
N SER A 95 -10.49 6.99 -35.43
CA SER A 95 -11.95 7.13 -35.42
C SER A 95 -12.58 6.28 -34.31
N GLY A 96 -13.48 6.88 -33.52
CA GLY A 96 -14.19 6.23 -32.43
C GLY A 96 -13.37 5.94 -31.17
N THR A 97 -12.13 6.45 -31.07
CA THR A 97 -11.24 6.21 -29.92
C THR A 97 -11.07 7.46 -29.05
N LYS A 98 -10.64 7.22 -27.80
CA LYS A 98 -10.28 8.23 -26.83
C LYS A 98 -8.80 8.12 -26.51
N GLU A 99 -8.10 9.25 -26.52
CA GLU A 99 -6.69 9.32 -26.14
C GLU A 99 -6.46 10.43 -25.11
N LYS A 100 -5.47 10.25 -24.23
CA LYS A 100 -5.11 11.22 -23.19
C LYS A 100 -4.03 12.17 -23.69
N ILE A 101 -4.20 13.46 -23.44
CA ILE A 101 -3.15 14.45 -23.66
C ILE A 101 -2.14 14.35 -22.50
N ASN A 102 -0.86 14.13 -22.83
CA ASN A 102 0.19 14.08 -21.82
C ASN A 102 0.55 15.49 -21.36
N LEU A 103 0.08 15.86 -20.16
CA LEU A 103 0.35 17.16 -19.52
C LEU A 103 1.53 17.11 -18.53
N SER A 104 2.26 16.00 -18.44
CA SER A 104 3.31 15.79 -17.43
C SER A 104 4.42 16.83 -17.52
N SER A 105 4.80 17.23 -18.73
CA SER A 105 5.84 18.24 -18.97
C SER A 105 5.37 19.68 -18.67
N LEU A 106 4.08 19.87 -18.35
CA LEU A 106 3.47 21.14 -17.95
C LEU A 106 3.12 21.15 -16.45
N TYR A 107 3.62 20.21 -15.65
CA TYR A 107 3.26 20.06 -14.24
C TYR A 107 3.32 21.38 -13.42
N ILE A 108 4.26 22.27 -13.71
CA ILE A 108 4.44 23.58 -13.04
C ILE A 108 3.16 24.42 -13.14
N VAL A 109 2.45 24.33 -14.27
CA VAL A 109 1.21 25.06 -14.52
C VAL A 109 0.13 24.71 -13.49
N PHE A 110 0.04 23.44 -13.08
CA PHE A 110 -1.05 22.90 -12.27
C PHE A 110 -0.76 22.87 -10.75
N GLN A 111 0.40 23.39 -10.33
CA GLN A 111 0.79 23.41 -8.92
C GLN A 111 -0.05 24.37 -8.07
N THR A 112 -0.72 25.33 -8.71
CA THR A 112 -1.48 26.36 -8.01
C THR A 112 -2.98 26.15 -8.21
N PRO A 113 -3.81 26.32 -7.16
CA PRO A 113 -5.26 26.28 -7.29
C PRO A 113 -5.76 27.33 -8.30
N GLY A 114 -6.93 27.06 -8.90
CA GLY A 114 -7.56 27.96 -9.87
C GLY A 114 -8.39 27.22 -10.91
N LYS A 115 -9.13 27.96 -11.74
CA LYS A 115 -9.90 27.39 -12.84
C LYS A 115 -8.99 27.23 -14.06
N TYR A 116 -8.89 26.02 -14.60
CA TYR A 116 -8.13 25.72 -15.80
C TYR A 116 -9.08 25.43 -16.94
N GLU A 117 -8.94 26.16 -18.04
CA GLU A 117 -9.76 26.04 -19.24
C GLU A 117 -8.87 25.56 -20.38
N PHE A 118 -9.34 24.56 -21.10
CA PHE A 118 -8.63 23.95 -22.20
C PHE A 118 -9.42 24.12 -23.48
N SER A 119 -8.73 24.38 -24.58
CA SER A 119 -9.33 24.37 -25.90
C SER A 119 -8.48 23.56 -26.87
N LEU A 120 -9.15 22.83 -27.76
CA LEU A 120 -8.51 22.08 -28.84
C LEU A 120 -9.18 22.44 -30.15
N THR A 121 -8.41 22.89 -31.14
CA THR A 121 -8.90 23.26 -32.47
C THR A 121 -8.46 22.24 -33.50
N VAL A 122 -9.39 21.49 -34.09
CA VAL A 122 -9.09 20.52 -35.16
C VAL A 122 -9.98 20.85 -36.34
N ASP A 123 -9.39 20.94 -37.54
CA ASP A 123 -10.10 21.25 -38.79
C ASP A 123 -11.02 22.49 -38.71
N GLY A 124 -10.56 23.52 -37.99
CA GLY A 124 -11.29 24.77 -37.80
C GLY A 124 -12.44 24.72 -36.78
N LYS A 125 -12.70 23.57 -36.13
CA LYS A 125 -13.66 23.44 -35.03
C LYS A 125 -12.93 23.41 -33.70
N THR A 126 -13.35 24.25 -32.76
CA THR A 126 -12.77 24.30 -31.40
C THR A 126 -13.68 23.63 -30.38
N SER A 127 -13.13 22.68 -29.63
CA SER A 127 -13.75 22.04 -28.47
C SER A 127 -13.17 22.62 -27.18
N TYR A 128 -14.00 22.76 -26.14
CA TYR A 128 -13.61 23.37 -24.87
C TYR A 128 -13.96 22.46 -23.70
N THR A 129 -13.14 22.49 -22.65
CA THR A 129 -13.45 21.88 -21.36
C THR A 129 -12.72 22.61 -20.24
N ASP A 130 -13.16 22.44 -19.01
CA ASP A 130 -12.56 23.08 -17.85
C ASP A 130 -12.52 22.15 -16.64
N THR A 131 -11.56 22.42 -15.75
CA THR A 131 -11.41 21.71 -14.47
C THR A 131 -10.96 22.69 -13.39
N LEU A 132 -11.34 22.40 -12.15
CA LEU A 132 -10.99 23.20 -10.99
C LEU A 132 -9.81 22.57 -10.24
N GLY A 133 -8.72 23.31 -10.09
CA GLY A 133 -7.63 22.97 -9.18
C GLY A 133 -7.98 23.41 -7.76
N GLU A 134 -8.19 22.45 -6.86
CA GLU A 134 -8.56 22.65 -5.47
C GLU A 134 -7.36 22.52 -4.53
N VAL A 135 -7.47 23.16 -3.35
CA VAL A 135 -6.49 23.01 -2.27
C VAL A 135 -6.68 21.65 -1.61
N PRO A 136 -5.60 20.90 -1.29
CA PRO A 136 -5.72 19.67 -0.53
C PRO A 136 -6.34 19.92 0.85
N GLY A 137 -7.33 19.11 1.23
CA GLY A 137 -7.89 19.14 2.58
C GLY A 137 -6.84 18.87 3.67
N PHE A 138 -7.12 19.29 4.90
CA PHE A 138 -6.17 19.27 6.03
C PHE A 138 -5.45 17.93 6.20
N LEU A 139 -6.17 16.81 6.25
CA LEU A 139 -5.56 15.49 6.45
C LEU A 139 -4.63 15.08 5.29
N ARG A 140 -5.02 15.41 4.04
CA ARG A 140 -4.20 15.12 2.86
C ARG A 140 -2.93 15.98 2.86
N SER A 141 -3.07 17.26 3.20
CA SER A 141 -1.95 18.19 3.35
C SER A 141 -1.00 17.74 4.47
N LEU A 142 -1.53 17.38 5.64
CA LEU A 142 -0.75 16.85 6.76
C LEU A 142 0.03 15.59 6.34
N PHE A 143 -0.64 14.61 5.72
CA PHE A 143 0.01 13.39 5.29
C PHE A 143 1.11 13.63 4.25
N ARG A 144 0.85 14.51 3.28
CA ARG A 144 1.82 14.90 2.24
C ARG A 144 3.05 15.56 2.86
N ASN A 145 2.84 16.54 3.71
CA ASN A 145 3.94 17.33 4.28
C ASN A 145 4.72 16.57 5.35
N LEU A 146 4.05 15.76 6.17
CA LEU A 146 4.69 15.05 7.28
C LEU A 146 5.37 13.75 6.85
N PHE A 147 4.82 13.05 5.85
CA PHE A 147 5.34 11.74 5.45
C PHE A 147 5.78 11.66 4.00
N TYR A 148 4.94 12.06 3.04
CA TYR A 148 5.25 11.88 1.62
C TYR A 148 6.46 12.70 1.17
N ALA A 149 6.44 14.02 1.39
CA ALA A 149 7.47 14.93 0.94
C ALA A 149 8.84 14.63 1.58
N PRO A 150 8.98 14.38 2.90
CA PRO A 150 10.26 14.01 3.48
C PRO A 150 10.83 12.71 2.91
N ILE A 151 9.98 11.68 2.73
CA ILE A 151 10.40 10.40 2.18
C ILE A 151 10.78 10.55 0.70
N TYR A 152 9.98 11.27 -0.10
CA TYR A 152 10.30 11.56 -1.50
C TYR A 152 11.63 12.31 -1.64
N ASN A 153 11.88 13.34 -0.82
CA ASN A 153 13.14 14.08 -0.83
C ASN A 153 14.32 13.21 -0.39
N LEU A 154 14.13 12.29 0.57
CA LEU A 154 15.15 11.33 0.93
C LEU A 154 15.49 10.41 -0.25
N PHE A 155 14.48 9.95 -1.01
CA PHE A 155 14.71 9.21 -2.24
C PHE A 155 15.44 10.05 -3.30
N ALA A 156 14.98 11.27 -3.57
CA ALA A 156 15.61 12.16 -4.54
C ALA A 156 17.09 12.43 -4.19
N PHE A 157 17.37 12.73 -2.92
CA PHE A 157 18.74 12.89 -2.41
C PHE A 157 19.60 11.64 -2.61
N LEU A 158 19.09 10.46 -2.25
CA LEU A 158 19.82 9.21 -2.41
C LEU A 158 20.05 8.87 -3.88
N ILE A 159 19.04 9.01 -4.73
CA ILE A 159 19.17 8.74 -6.17
C ILE A 159 20.17 9.70 -6.81
N ALA A 160 20.17 10.98 -6.42
CA ALA A 160 21.11 11.98 -6.94
C ALA A 160 22.57 11.68 -6.55
N THR A 161 22.79 11.02 -5.41
CA THR A 161 24.13 10.73 -4.86
C THR A 161 24.65 9.34 -5.21
N ILE A 162 23.76 8.38 -5.49
CA ILE A 162 24.13 6.99 -5.80
C ILE A 162 24.59 6.88 -7.27
N PRO A 163 25.67 6.12 -7.55
CA PRO A 163 26.12 5.85 -8.92
C PRO A 163 24.99 5.27 -9.79
N GLY A 164 24.85 5.83 -11.00
CA GLY A 164 23.87 5.36 -11.97
C GLY A 164 22.41 5.66 -11.63
N TYR A 165 22.16 6.62 -10.72
CA TYR A 165 20.81 7.06 -10.34
C TYR A 165 19.90 5.89 -9.93
N SER A 166 20.47 4.89 -9.23
CA SER A 166 19.81 3.62 -8.96
C SER A 166 18.69 3.77 -7.93
N PHE A 167 17.45 3.64 -8.39
CA PHE A 167 16.30 3.67 -7.51
C PHE A 167 16.25 2.46 -6.57
N GLY A 168 16.68 1.29 -7.02
CA GLY A 168 16.69 0.07 -6.20
C GLY A 168 17.62 0.16 -5.00
N LEU A 169 18.83 0.72 -5.17
CA LEU A 169 19.73 0.97 -4.04
C LEU A 169 19.15 2.03 -3.09
N ALA A 170 18.51 3.07 -3.61
CA ALA A 170 17.83 4.05 -2.78
C ALA A 170 16.73 3.40 -1.92
N ILE A 171 15.93 2.47 -2.47
CA ILE A 171 14.93 1.71 -1.70
C ILE A 171 15.58 0.97 -0.53
N ILE A 172 16.67 0.25 -0.77
CA ILE A 172 17.37 -0.51 0.28
C ILE A 172 17.86 0.44 1.39
N LEU A 173 18.51 1.54 1.01
CA LEU A 173 19.07 2.51 1.97
C LEU A 173 17.98 3.23 2.77
N VAL A 174 16.89 3.65 2.13
CA VAL A 174 15.72 4.22 2.82
C VAL A 174 15.15 3.21 3.81
N THR A 175 14.99 1.96 3.39
CA THR A 175 14.46 0.89 4.26
C THR A 175 15.33 0.73 5.51
N ILE A 176 16.64 0.61 5.35
CA ILE A 176 17.59 0.47 6.45
C ILE A 176 17.57 1.70 7.36
N THR A 177 17.56 2.90 6.78
CA THR A 177 17.51 4.17 7.52
C THR A 177 16.26 4.24 8.40
N ILE A 178 15.09 3.95 7.85
CA ILE A 178 13.84 3.92 8.62
C ILE A 178 13.90 2.86 9.72
N ARG A 179 14.44 1.67 9.43
CA ARG A 179 14.58 0.60 10.42
C ARG A 179 15.53 0.96 11.56
N ILE A 180 16.61 1.70 11.27
CA ILE A 180 17.53 2.21 12.30
C ILE A 180 16.83 3.24 13.19
N ILE A 181 16.10 4.19 12.60
CA ILE A 181 15.33 5.20 13.36
C ILE A 181 14.30 4.51 14.27
N LEU A 182 13.64 3.47 13.77
CA LEU A 182 12.63 2.71 14.51
C LEU A 182 13.21 1.58 15.38
N LEU A 183 14.53 1.38 15.41
CA LEU A 183 15.15 0.22 16.05
C LEU A 183 14.81 0.14 17.54
N VAL A 184 14.95 1.26 18.25
CA VAL A 184 14.68 1.36 19.70
C VAL A 184 13.20 1.08 20.02
N PRO A 185 12.21 1.80 19.44
CA PRO A 185 10.82 1.51 19.73
C PRO A 185 10.41 0.10 19.29
N GLN A 186 10.90 -0.40 18.15
CA GLN A 186 10.63 -1.77 17.71
C GLN A 186 11.21 -2.81 18.67
N HIS A 187 12.38 -2.57 19.24
CA HIS A 187 12.97 -3.47 20.24
C HIS A 187 12.08 -3.61 21.48
N HIS A 188 11.55 -2.49 22.00
CA HIS A 188 10.61 -2.53 23.12
C HIS A 188 9.33 -3.30 22.80
N ILE A 189 8.83 -3.17 21.57
CA ILE A 189 7.64 -3.92 21.12
C ILE A 189 7.93 -5.43 21.08
N LEU A 190 9.07 -5.83 20.52
CA LEU A 190 9.47 -7.25 20.47
C LEU A 190 9.68 -7.84 21.87
N ALA A 191 10.29 -7.09 22.78
CA ALA A 191 10.46 -7.51 24.17
C ALA A 191 9.11 -7.71 24.89
N ASN A 192 8.13 -6.82 24.66
CA ASN A 192 6.77 -6.98 25.20
C ASN A 192 6.04 -8.18 24.60
N SER A 193 6.23 -8.47 23.30
CA SER A 193 5.66 -9.65 22.66
C SER A 193 6.16 -10.96 23.30
N LYS A 194 7.44 -11.02 23.70
CA LYS A 194 7.97 -12.16 24.45
C LYS A 194 7.33 -12.33 25.84
N LYS A 195 7.09 -11.24 26.56
CA LYS A 195 6.39 -11.30 27.85
C LYS A 195 4.96 -11.82 27.67
N MET A 196 4.29 -11.39 26.60
CA MET A 196 2.95 -11.88 26.23
C MET A 196 2.94 -13.40 25.98
N GLN A 197 4.00 -13.94 25.38
CA GLN A 197 4.14 -15.39 25.21
C GLN A 197 4.31 -16.14 26.53
N ALA A 198 5.10 -15.57 27.46
CA ALA A 198 5.33 -16.20 28.77
C ALA A 198 4.05 -16.34 29.60
N ILE A 199 3.05 -15.47 29.39
CA ILE A 199 1.77 -15.52 30.10
C ILE A 199 0.69 -16.36 29.40
N GLN A 200 0.92 -16.87 28.18
CA GLN A 200 0.00 -17.78 27.47
C GLN A 200 -0.48 -18.98 28.31
N PRO A 201 0.35 -19.65 29.13
CA PRO A 201 -0.13 -20.72 30.02
C PRO A 201 -1.23 -20.25 30.96
N LYS A 202 -1.05 -19.07 31.57
CA LYS A 202 -2.00 -18.47 32.52
C LYS A 202 -3.30 -18.06 31.83
N ILE A 203 -3.21 -17.59 30.59
CA ILE A 203 -4.38 -17.28 29.76
C ILE A 203 -5.21 -18.55 29.51
N LYS A 204 -4.57 -19.66 29.12
CA LYS A 204 -5.24 -20.94 28.90
C LYS A 204 -5.91 -21.47 30.17
N GLU A 205 -5.22 -21.41 31.30
CA GLU A 205 -5.77 -21.83 32.60
C GLU A 205 -7.01 -21.00 32.98
N LEU A 206 -6.97 -19.69 32.75
CA LEU A 206 -8.08 -18.77 33.02
C LEU A 206 -9.29 -19.04 32.11
N GLN A 207 -9.06 -19.28 30.82
CA GLN A 207 -10.11 -19.67 29.87
C GLN A 207 -10.80 -20.98 30.30
N GLU A 208 -10.04 -21.95 30.79
CA GLU A 208 -10.59 -23.24 31.23
C GLU A 208 -11.28 -23.16 32.60
N LYS A 209 -10.78 -22.31 33.50
CA LYS A 209 -11.37 -22.07 34.82
C LYS A 209 -12.77 -21.43 34.73
N TYR A 210 -12.95 -20.50 33.80
CA TYR A 210 -14.20 -19.75 33.61
C TYR A 210 -14.92 -20.12 32.32
N LYS A 211 -14.69 -21.34 31.82
CA LYS A 211 -15.34 -21.86 30.60
C LYS A 211 -16.86 -21.73 30.72
N GLY A 212 -17.47 -21.04 29.76
CA GLY A 212 -18.92 -20.73 29.74
C GLY A 212 -19.28 -19.33 30.25
N ASP A 213 -18.38 -18.61 30.94
CA ASP A 213 -18.60 -17.24 31.43
C ASP A 213 -17.65 -16.24 30.75
N GLN A 214 -18.04 -15.80 29.55
CA GLN A 214 -17.23 -14.91 28.71
C GLN A 214 -16.95 -13.54 29.36
N ALA A 215 -17.90 -13.03 30.14
CA ALA A 215 -17.73 -11.75 30.83
C ALA A 215 -16.62 -11.84 31.88
N LYS A 216 -16.62 -12.94 32.64
CA LYS A 216 -15.59 -13.19 33.67
C LYS A 216 -14.23 -13.51 33.07
N ILE A 217 -14.17 -14.26 31.97
CA ILE A 217 -12.93 -14.47 31.20
C ILE A 217 -12.34 -13.11 30.77
N GLY A 218 -13.13 -12.25 30.15
CA GLY A 218 -12.65 -10.95 29.68
C GLY A 218 -12.12 -10.05 30.81
N MET A 219 -12.82 -10.00 31.95
CA MET A 219 -12.40 -9.22 33.12
C MET A 219 -11.11 -9.75 33.73
N GLU A 220 -11.04 -11.05 34.00
CA GLU A 220 -9.86 -11.66 34.64
C GLU A 220 -8.66 -11.66 33.70
N LEU A 221 -8.87 -11.79 32.39
CA LEU A 221 -7.81 -11.66 31.39
C LEU A 221 -7.20 -10.27 31.40
N MET A 222 -8.03 -9.22 31.50
CA MET A 222 -7.54 -7.84 31.62
C MET A 222 -6.82 -7.61 32.96
N ASN A 223 -7.30 -8.21 34.05
CA ASN A 223 -6.60 -8.18 35.34
C ASN A 223 -5.24 -8.86 35.24
N LEU A 224 -5.16 -10.02 34.60
CA LEU A 224 -3.91 -10.74 34.34
C LEU A 224 -2.92 -9.88 33.54
N TYR A 225 -3.38 -9.19 32.48
CA TYR A 225 -2.51 -8.28 31.74
C TYR A 225 -1.98 -7.11 32.58
N LYS A 226 -2.80 -6.57 33.49
CA LYS A 226 -2.39 -5.50 34.42
C LYS A 226 -1.40 -6.00 35.48
N THR A 227 -1.65 -7.15 36.09
CA THR A 227 -0.79 -7.73 37.14
C THR A 227 0.57 -8.14 36.58
N GLU A 228 0.60 -8.69 35.37
CA GLU A 228 1.83 -9.07 34.66
C GLU A 228 2.50 -7.89 33.92
N GLN A 229 1.89 -6.70 33.96
CA GLN A 229 2.36 -5.48 33.28
C GLN A 229 2.63 -5.68 31.78
N VAL A 230 1.78 -6.46 31.10
CA VAL A 230 1.89 -6.74 29.68
C VAL A 230 0.79 -5.99 28.92
N ASN A 231 1.17 -5.25 27.88
CA ASN A 231 0.21 -4.56 27.02
C ASN A 231 -0.21 -5.45 25.83
N PRO A 232 -1.48 -5.89 25.75
CA PRO A 232 -1.96 -6.71 24.63
C PRO A 232 -1.95 -5.98 23.28
N LEU A 233 -2.10 -4.65 23.27
CA LEU A 233 -2.02 -3.84 22.05
C LEU A 233 -0.59 -3.71 21.52
N GLY A 234 0.42 -4.00 22.36
CA GLY A 234 1.82 -3.99 21.95
C GLY A 234 2.12 -4.98 20.81
N SER A 235 1.38 -6.09 20.73
CA SER A 235 1.62 -7.13 19.73
C SER A 235 1.10 -6.75 18.32
N CYS A 236 0.10 -5.88 18.20
CA CYS A 236 -0.42 -5.39 16.92
C CYS A 236 0.13 -4.01 16.53
N LEU A 237 0.77 -3.30 17.47
CA LEU A 237 1.37 -1.98 17.25
C LEU A 237 2.36 -1.92 16.07
N PRO A 238 3.20 -2.93 15.79
CA PRO A 238 4.09 -2.91 14.63
C PRO A 238 3.33 -2.76 13.31
N LEU A 239 2.17 -3.41 13.19
CA LEU A 239 1.33 -3.32 11.99
C LEU A 239 0.76 -1.91 11.81
N LEU A 240 0.31 -1.29 12.91
CA LEU A 240 -0.21 0.09 12.87
C LEU A 240 0.85 1.11 12.46
N ILE A 241 2.10 0.94 12.90
CA ILE A 241 3.22 1.80 12.48
C ILE A 241 3.61 1.50 11.01
N GLN A 242 3.55 0.24 10.61
CA GLN A 242 3.93 -0.20 9.27
C GLN A 242 2.95 0.30 8.19
N MET A 243 1.65 0.40 8.48
CA MET A 243 0.62 0.77 7.51
C MET A 243 0.83 2.17 6.89
N PRO A 244 0.96 3.27 7.66
CA PRO A 244 1.26 4.58 7.10
C PRO A 244 2.55 4.58 6.28
N LEU A 245 3.59 3.91 6.78
CA LEU A 245 4.88 3.85 6.11
C LEU A 245 4.80 3.13 4.76
N LEU A 246 4.05 2.02 4.69
CA LEU A 246 3.79 1.27 3.46
C LEU A 246 2.99 2.12 2.46
N ILE A 247 1.97 2.84 2.93
CA ILE A 247 1.16 3.71 2.07
C ILE A 247 2.04 4.79 1.45
N VAL A 248 2.90 5.44 2.24
CA VAL A 248 3.81 6.47 1.71
C VAL A 248 4.77 5.89 0.69
N LEU A 249 5.43 4.77 1.02
CA LEU A 249 6.38 4.13 0.11
C LEU A 249 5.71 3.67 -1.18
N TYR A 250 4.48 3.14 -1.10
CA TYR A 250 3.71 2.77 -2.27
C TYR A 250 3.51 3.97 -3.21
N TRP A 251 3.04 5.10 -2.68
CA TRP A 251 2.81 6.31 -3.49
C TRP A 251 4.10 6.92 -4.02
N VAL A 252 5.20 6.87 -3.26
CA VAL A 252 6.50 7.36 -3.72
C VAL A 252 7.06 6.46 -4.81
N VAL A 253 6.99 5.14 -4.68
CA VAL A 253 7.47 4.18 -5.70
C VAL A 253 6.67 4.32 -6.99
N LEU A 254 5.35 4.42 -6.88
CA LEU A 254 4.48 4.56 -8.05
C LEU A 254 4.71 5.90 -8.77
N GLY A 255 4.91 6.98 -8.02
CA GLY A 255 5.11 8.33 -8.55
C GLY A 255 6.56 8.76 -8.72
N ILE A 256 7.56 7.88 -8.55
CA ILE A 256 8.96 8.32 -8.47
C ILE A 256 9.43 9.06 -9.73
N THR A 257 8.88 8.67 -10.89
CA THR A 257 9.15 9.27 -12.20
C THR A 257 8.11 10.32 -12.63
N ASP A 258 7.16 10.67 -11.75
CA ASP A 258 6.13 11.67 -12.03
C ASP A 258 6.69 13.09 -11.81
N PHE A 259 6.67 13.91 -12.86
CA PHE A 259 7.17 15.27 -12.83
C PHE A 259 6.41 16.20 -11.87
N SER A 260 5.15 15.90 -11.55
CA SER A 260 4.39 16.66 -10.53
C SER A 260 5.05 16.63 -9.16
N ASN A 261 5.86 15.60 -8.87
CA ASN A 261 6.56 15.49 -7.60
C ASN A 261 7.71 16.48 -7.41
N ASN A 262 8.13 17.19 -8.48
CA ASN A 262 9.01 18.34 -8.34
C ASN A 262 8.46 19.40 -7.38
N TYR A 263 7.13 19.51 -7.25
CA TYR A 263 6.49 20.39 -6.27
C TYR A 263 6.96 20.12 -4.83
N TYR A 264 7.28 18.87 -4.50
CA TYR A 264 7.70 18.49 -3.15
C TYR A 264 9.20 18.65 -2.91
N LEU A 265 10.02 18.91 -3.94
CA LEU A 265 11.47 18.99 -3.79
C LEU A 265 11.87 20.16 -2.89
N TYR A 266 12.81 19.88 -2.00
CA TYR A 266 13.46 20.92 -1.21
C TYR A 266 14.41 21.74 -2.08
N SER A 267 14.63 22.99 -1.68
CA SER A 267 15.42 23.95 -2.46
C SER A 267 16.82 23.47 -2.83
N PHE A 268 17.47 22.68 -1.98
CA PHE A 268 18.80 22.11 -2.24
C PHE A 268 18.79 20.95 -3.25
N LEU A 269 17.62 20.44 -3.63
CA LEU A 269 17.41 19.42 -4.67
C LEU A 269 16.69 19.99 -5.90
N ALA A 270 16.66 21.32 -6.08
CA ALA A 270 15.94 21.95 -7.19
C ALA A 270 16.43 21.47 -8.58
N ASP A 271 17.71 21.06 -8.69
CA ASP A 271 18.31 20.56 -9.92
C ASP A 271 18.15 19.04 -10.11
N PHE A 272 17.37 18.36 -9.26
CA PHE A 272 17.14 16.93 -9.39
C PHE A 272 16.35 16.60 -10.66
N ASP A 273 16.97 15.85 -11.56
CA ASP A 273 16.36 15.47 -12.84
C ASP A 273 15.69 14.09 -12.73
N ILE A 274 14.36 14.11 -12.65
CA ILE A 274 13.49 12.93 -12.56
C ILE A 274 13.66 12.00 -13.76
N SER A 275 14.05 12.52 -14.93
CA SER A 275 14.22 11.74 -16.16
C SER A 275 15.42 10.78 -16.11
N LYS A 276 16.37 11.03 -15.20
CA LYS A 276 17.59 10.23 -15.05
C LYS A 276 17.42 9.02 -14.13
N ILE A 277 16.28 8.89 -13.46
CA ILE A 277 16.05 7.84 -12.46
C ILE A 277 16.11 6.47 -13.14
N ASN A 278 17.06 5.63 -12.70
CA ASN A 278 17.15 4.25 -13.16
C ASN A 278 16.22 3.36 -12.33
N THR A 279 15.12 2.98 -12.95
CA THR A 279 14.07 2.13 -12.38
C THR A 279 14.33 0.64 -12.54
N THR A 280 15.44 0.25 -13.20
CA THR A 280 15.81 -1.16 -13.37
C THR A 280 16.86 -1.55 -12.33
N PHE A 281 16.60 -2.65 -11.62
CA PHE A 281 17.46 -3.13 -10.55
C PHE A 281 17.59 -4.65 -10.60
N PHE A 282 18.80 -5.17 -10.79
CA PHE A 282 19.06 -6.61 -11.03
C PHE A 282 18.18 -7.21 -12.14
N GLY A 283 17.94 -6.46 -13.23
CA GLY A 283 17.09 -6.90 -14.34
C GLY A 283 15.59 -6.82 -14.07
N ILE A 284 15.17 -6.29 -12.92
CA ILE A 284 13.78 -6.09 -12.54
C ILE A 284 13.39 -4.62 -12.73
N HIS A 285 12.30 -4.37 -13.46
CA HIS A 285 11.71 -3.02 -13.51
C HIS A 285 10.90 -2.77 -12.23
N LEU A 286 11.32 -1.80 -11.42
CA LEU A 286 10.82 -1.58 -10.06
C LEU A 286 9.36 -1.11 -10.01
N LEU A 287 8.85 -0.51 -11.09
CA LEU A 287 7.46 -0.07 -11.19
C LEU A 287 6.55 -1.17 -11.75
N SER A 288 7.09 -2.33 -12.15
CA SER A 288 6.27 -3.43 -12.65
C SER A 288 5.43 -4.06 -11.53
N ILE A 289 4.21 -4.45 -11.85
CA ILE A 289 3.27 -5.11 -10.94
C ILE A 289 3.01 -6.53 -11.47
N GLY A 290 3.04 -7.52 -10.59
CA GLY A 290 2.78 -8.92 -10.93
C GLY A 290 3.85 -9.58 -11.81
N GLY A 291 3.42 -10.53 -12.64
CA GLY A 291 4.31 -11.30 -13.51
C GLY A 291 5.27 -12.22 -12.74
N ILE A 292 6.32 -12.70 -13.43
CA ILE A 292 7.32 -13.60 -12.83
C ILE A 292 8.04 -12.90 -11.67
N THR A 293 8.39 -11.62 -11.83
CA THR A 293 8.97 -10.78 -10.77
C THR A 293 8.09 -10.75 -9.53
N GLY A 294 6.79 -10.48 -9.69
CA GLY A 294 5.83 -10.46 -8.59
C GLY A 294 5.73 -11.80 -7.87
N ILE A 295 5.78 -12.92 -8.61
CA ILE A 295 5.78 -14.27 -8.00
C ILE A 295 7.05 -14.50 -7.19
N ILE A 296 8.23 -14.18 -7.73
CA ILE A 296 9.51 -14.34 -7.03
C ILE A 296 9.52 -13.51 -5.75
N LEU A 297 9.10 -12.25 -5.82
CA LEU A 297 9.02 -11.37 -4.66
C LEU A 297 7.98 -11.83 -3.64
N ALA A 298 6.80 -12.29 -4.09
CA ALA A 298 5.77 -12.84 -3.21
C ALA A 298 6.29 -14.03 -2.40
N LEU A 299 6.98 -14.98 -3.06
CA LEU A 299 7.58 -16.14 -2.39
C LEU A 299 8.70 -15.73 -1.44
N ALA A 300 9.57 -14.79 -1.85
CA ALA A 300 10.67 -14.32 -1.03
C ALA A 300 10.17 -13.58 0.23
N VAL A 301 9.25 -12.63 0.07
CA VAL A 301 8.64 -11.88 1.18
C VAL A 301 7.84 -12.81 2.09
N GLY A 302 7.00 -13.67 1.52
CA GLY A 302 6.20 -14.64 2.27
C GLY A 302 7.06 -15.62 3.08
N GLY A 303 8.10 -16.18 2.46
CA GLY A 303 9.04 -17.08 3.11
C GLY A 303 9.83 -16.39 4.24
N ALA A 304 10.34 -15.19 3.99
CA ALA A 304 11.02 -14.39 5.01
C ALA A 304 10.08 -14.03 6.17
N GLN A 305 8.83 -13.66 5.87
CA GLN A 305 7.82 -13.31 6.86
C GLN A 305 7.42 -14.52 7.71
N TRP A 306 7.21 -15.67 7.08
CA TRP A 306 6.96 -16.93 7.77
C TRP A 306 8.09 -17.27 8.75
N PHE A 307 9.34 -17.15 8.29
CA PHE A 307 10.49 -17.44 9.13
C PHE A 307 10.64 -16.45 10.29
N GLN A 308 10.40 -15.16 10.03
CA GLN A 308 10.40 -14.11 11.06
C GLN A 308 9.33 -14.38 12.13
N ILE A 309 8.11 -14.77 11.73
CA ILE A 309 7.04 -15.13 12.67
C ILE A 309 7.39 -16.41 13.43
N LYS A 310 7.90 -17.43 12.75
CA LYS A 310 8.33 -18.69 13.40
C LYS A 310 9.37 -18.44 14.48
N LEU A 311 10.34 -17.56 14.24
CA LEU A 311 11.33 -17.15 15.24
C LEU A 311 10.73 -16.34 16.39
N SER A 312 9.61 -15.68 16.17
CA SER A 312 8.91 -14.95 17.22
C SER A 312 8.09 -15.88 18.12
N LEU A 313 7.67 -17.07 17.67
CA LEU A 313 6.82 -17.98 18.45
C LEU A 313 7.60 -18.71 19.58
N PRO A 314 6.90 -19.19 20.63
CA PRO A 314 7.50 -19.99 21.69
C PRO A 314 8.19 -21.25 21.16
N LYS A 315 9.22 -21.74 21.88
CA LYS A 315 9.91 -23.00 21.53
C LYS A 315 8.91 -24.16 21.58
N GLU A 316 9.12 -25.15 20.72
CA GLU A 316 8.24 -26.33 20.58
C GLU A 316 8.10 -27.12 21.89
N ASP A 317 9.14 -27.14 22.73
CA ASP A 317 9.08 -27.73 24.08
C ASP A 317 8.12 -26.99 25.02
N ASP A 318 8.04 -25.66 24.93
CA ASP A 318 7.12 -24.86 25.72
C ASP A 318 5.69 -25.09 25.24
N ILE A 319 5.50 -25.24 23.93
CA ILE A 319 4.21 -25.65 23.32
C ILE A 319 3.82 -27.06 23.77
N ALA A 320 4.74 -28.02 23.75
CA ALA A 320 4.49 -29.39 24.20
C ALA A 320 4.20 -29.48 25.70
N LYS A 321 4.83 -28.64 26.53
CA LYS A 321 4.48 -28.51 27.95
C LYS A 321 3.07 -27.94 28.14
N LEU A 322 2.72 -26.91 27.36
CA LEU A 322 1.37 -26.32 27.35
C LEU A 322 0.31 -27.34 26.94
N GLU A 323 0.56 -28.11 25.88
CA GLU A 323 -0.34 -29.18 25.43
C GLU A 323 -0.45 -30.32 26.44
N LYS A 324 0.65 -30.69 27.11
CA LYS A 324 0.62 -31.67 28.21
C LYS A 324 -0.17 -31.17 29.42
N MET A 325 -0.05 -29.89 29.78
CA MET A 325 -0.87 -29.28 30.83
C MET A 325 -2.35 -29.26 30.44
N GLU A 326 -2.66 -28.86 29.21
CA GLU A 326 -4.02 -28.86 28.66
C GLU A 326 -4.64 -30.26 28.68
N LYS A 327 -3.91 -31.28 28.19
CA LYS A 327 -4.35 -32.68 28.24
C LYS A 327 -4.57 -33.18 29.68
N LYS A 328 -3.69 -32.83 30.62
CA LYS A 328 -3.86 -33.20 32.04
C LYS A 328 -5.07 -32.53 32.69
N ILE A 329 -5.40 -31.30 32.30
CA ILE A 329 -6.57 -30.58 32.81
C ILE A 329 -7.85 -31.17 32.20
N ILE A 330 -7.84 -31.52 30.91
CA ILE A 330 -8.96 -32.17 30.22
C ILE A 330 -9.19 -33.59 30.76
N GLU A 331 -8.14 -34.40 30.94
CA GLU A 331 -8.24 -35.75 31.53
C GLU A 331 -8.80 -35.73 32.96
N LYS A 332 -8.54 -34.67 33.73
CA LYS A 332 -9.10 -34.50 35.08
C LYS A 332 -10.59 -34.15 35.11
N LYS A 333 -11.21 -33.78 33.99
CA LYS A 333 -12.60 -33.27 33.92
C LYS A 333 -13.63 -34.27 33.36
N ASP A 334 -13.27 -35.55 33.31
CA ASP A 334 -14.10 -36.73 32.95
C ASP A 334 -14.40 -37.00 31.48
N GLY A 335 -14.48 -38.30 31.14
CA GLY A 335 -14.72 -38.88 29.81
C GLY A 335 -16.08 -38.60 29.19
N LYS A 336 -16.46 -37.32 29.05
CA LYS A 336 -17.51 -36.85 28.16
C LYS A 336 -17.01 -35.63 27.39
N TYR A 337 -16.90 -35.79 26.07
CA TYR A 337 -16.66 -34.70 25.14
C TYR A 337 -17.88 -33.78 25.14
N SER A 338 -17.78 -32.64 25.84
CA SER A 338 -18.66 -31.51 25.59
C SER A 338 -18.12 -30.78 24.37
N GLU A 339 -18.92 -30.76 23.30
CA GLU A 339 -18.70 -29.89 22.14
C GLU A 339 -18.49 -28.47 22.64
N ALA A 340 -17.34 -27.89 22.31
CA ALA A 340 -16.99 -26.54 22.73
C ALA A 340 -18.00 -25.55 22.14
N GLU A 341 -18.82 -24.93 22.99
CA GLU A 341 -19.60 -23.76 22.61
C GLU A 341 -18.67 -22.71 21.98
N PRO A 342 -19.08 -22.04 20.90
CA PRO A 342 -18.22 -21.11 20.18
C PRO A 342 -17.90 -19.92 21.09
N SER A 343 -16.69 -19.93 21.63
CA SER A 343 -16.11 -18.78 22.33
C SER A 343 -15.93 -17.62 21.34
N PHE A 344 -16.32 -16.42 21.76
CA PHE A 344 -16.18 -15.20 20.94
C PHE A 344 -14.70 -14.83 20.71
N MET A 345 -13.80 -15.26 21.61
CA MET A 345 -12.36 -15.15 21.41
C MET A 345 -11.82 -16.39 20.70
N PRO A 346 -11.13 -16.25 19.55
CA PRO A 346 -10.51 -17.39 18.89
C PRO A 346 -9.55 -18.11 19.83
N ASP A 347 -9.57 -19.44 19.82
CA ASP A 347 -8.58 -20.27 20.51
C ASP A 347 -7.16 -19.77 20.19
N PRO A 348 -6.29 -19.53 21.21
CA PRO A 348 -4.89 -19.16 21.01
C PRO A 348 -4.15 -20.05 20.00
N SER A 349 -4.50 -21.34 19.91
CA SER A 349 -3.93 -22.28 18.93
C SER A 349 -4.30 -21.93 17.49
N VAL A 350 -5.55 -21.52 17.25
CA VAL A 350 -6.06 -21.07 15.95
C VAL A 350 -5.42 -19.74 15.56
N MET A 351 -5.32 -18.81 16.52
CA MET A 351 -4.63 -17.53 16.31
C MET A 351 -3.16 -17.74 15.93
N ASN A 352 -2.43 -18.60 16.64
CA ASN A 352 -1.04 -18.91 16.33
C ASN A 352 -0.87 -19.53 14.93
N LYS A 353 -1.75 -20.44 14.53
CA LYS A 353 -1.74 -21.03 13.18
C LYS A 353 -2.05 -19.98 12.11
N PHE A 354 -3.00 -19.09 12.35
CA PHE A 354 -3.29 -17.98 11.44
C PHE A 354 -2.09 -17.03 11.31
N MET A 355 -1.44 -16.67 12.41
CA MET A 355 -0.22 -15.86 12.38
C MET A 355 0.91 -16.58 11.64
N LEU A 356 1.11 -17.88 11.88
CA LEU A 356 2.21 -18.63 11.28
C LEU A 356 2.00 -18.89 9.78
N TYR A 357 0.78 -19.19 9.33
CA TYR A 357 0.53 -19.60 7.94
C TYR A 357 -0.36 -18.62 7.16
N GLY A 358 -1.42 -18.11 7.79
CA GLY A 358 -2.36 -17.22 7.14
C GLY A 358 -1.74 -15.86 6.79
N MET A 359 -1.13 -15.20 7.77
CA MET A 359 -0.54 -13.86 7.57
C MET A 359 0.58 -13.85 6.52
N PRO A 360 1.60 -14.74 6.55
CA PRO A 360 2.62 -14.77 5.50
C PRO A 360 2.06 -15.06 4.11
N LEU A 361 1.06 -15.93 3.99
CA LEU A 361 0.42 -16.21 2.71
C LEU A 361 -0.32 -14.98 2.18
N MET A 362 -1.05 -14.28 3.05
CA MET A 362 -1.74 -13.04 2.68
C MET A 362 -0.75 -11.97 2.25
N ILE A 363 0.34 -11.79 2.98
CA ILE A 363 1.43 -10.85 2.65
C ILE A 363 2.09 -11.21 1.31
N ALA A 364 2.35 -12.49 1.07
CA ALA A 364 2.87 -12.98 -0.21
C ALA A 364 1.91 -12.63 -1.36
N ALA A 365 0.61 -12.94 -1.19
CA ALA A 365 -0.40 -12.63 -2.19
C ALA A 365 -0.52 -11.12 -2.43
N SER A 366 -0.54 -10.30 -1.38
CA SER A 366 -0.56 -8.83 -1.51
C SER A 366 0.65 -8.28 -2.24
N THR A 367 1.84 -8.85 -2.00
CA THR A 367 3.09 -8.42 -2.65
C THR A 367 3.02 -8.58 -4.17
N TYR A 368 2.31 -9.58 -4.68
CA TYR A 368 2.11 -9.76 -6.12
C TYR A 368 1.35 -8.58 -6.76
N PHE A 369 0.45 -7.93 -6.03
CA PHE A 369 -0.36 -6.81 -6.51
C PHE A 369 0.30 -5.44 -6.34
N PHE A 370 1.48 -5.38 -5.72
CA PHE A 370 2.21 -4.13 -5.53
C PHE A 370 3.39 -4.01 -6.52
N PRO A 371 3.87 -2.77 -6.77
CA PRO A 371 5.08 -2.57 -7.55
C PRO A 371 6.28 -3.32 -6.96
N ALA A 372 7.14 -3.88 -7.81
CA ALA A 372 8.31 -4.64 -7.40
C ALA A 372 9.20 -3.90 -6.40
N GLY A 373 9.34 -2.58 -6.51
CA GLY A 373 10.06 -1.75 -5.55
C GLY A 373 9.49 -1.79 -4.13
N VAL A 374 8.15 -1.85 -4.00
CA VAL A 374 7.48 -2.04 -2.70
C VAL A 374 7.74 -3.44 -2.15
N GLY A 375 7.77 -4.46 -3.01
CA GLY A 375 8.14 -5.83 -2.63
C GLY A 375 9.59 -5.92 -2.11
N ILE A 376 10.54 -5.23 -2.75
CA ILE A 376 11.93 -5.16 -2.29
C ILE A 376 12.01 -4.46 -0.93
N TYR A 377 11.33 -3.32 -0.76
CA TYR A 377 11.23 -2.64 0.54
C TYR A 377 10.72 -3.59 1.63
N TRP A 378 9.66 -4.35 1.33
CA TRP A 378 9.09 -5.30 2.28
C TRP A 378 10.10 -6.39 2.64
N LEU A 379 10.75 -7.00 1.64
CA LEU A 379 11.74 -8.05 1.85
C LEU A 379 12.88 -7.58 2.74
N ILE A 380 13.50 -6.44 2.41
CA ILE A 380 14.61 -5.88 3.19
C ILE A 380 14.17 -5.53 4.61
N GLY A 381 12.97 -4.95 4.76
CA GLY A 381 12.40 -4.66 6.08
C GLY A 381 12.20 -5.92 6.92
N THR A 382 11.69 -6.99 6.31
CA THR A 382 11.47 -8.28 6.98
C THR A 382 12.79 -8.96 7.34
N LEU A 383 13.80 -8.91 6.47
CA LEU A 383 15.15 -9.42 6.76
C LEU A 383 15.79 -8.66 7.93
N PHE A 384 15.65 -7.33 7.98
CA PHE A 384 16.11 -6.54 9.11
C PHE A 384 15.41 -6.97 10.41
N MET A 385 14.09 -7.10 10.38
CA MET A 385 13.29 -7.56 11.52
C MET A 385 13.67 -8.97 11.97
N LEU A 386 14.01 -9.86 11.05
CA LEU A 386 14.49 -11.21 11.34
C LEU A 386 15.80 -11.15 12.13
N VAL A 387 16.77 -10.34 11.69
CA VAL A 387 18.02 -10.13 12.43
C VAL A 387 17.73 -9.56 13.82
N GLN A 388 16.87 -8.55 13.92
CA GLN A 388 16.48 -7.95 15.20
C GLN A 388 15.82 -8.98 16.13
N GLN A 389 14.93 -9.84 15.59
CA GLN A 389 14.29 -10.91 16.34
C GLN A 389 15.32 -11.91 16.89
N ILE A 390 16.33 -12.29 16.10
CA ILE A 390 17.42 -13.17 16.55
C ILE A 390 18.17 -12.52 17.72
N VAL A 391 18.50 -11.23 17.62
CA VAL A 391 19.20 -10.49 18.68
C VAL A 391 18.37 -10.45 19.96
N VAL A 392 17.08 -10.07 19.87
CA VAL A 392 16.14 -10.07 21.00
C VAL A 392 16.00 -11.46 21.61
N ASN A 393 15.97 -12.49 20.77
CA ASN A 393 15.87 -13.87 21.23
C ASN A 393 17.06 -14.29 22.09
N ARG A 394 18.29 -13.98 21.63
CA ARG A 394 19.52 -14.27 22.37
C ARG A 394 19.60 -13.51 23.70
N MET A 395 19.28 -12.22 23.69
CA MET A 395 19.32 -11.40 24.92
C MET A 395 18.36 -11.90 26.01
N ALA A 396 17.20 -12.44 25.60
CA ALA A 396 16.24 -13.02 26.55
C ALA A 396 16.73 -14.35 27.12
N ASP A 397 17.38 -15.20 26.31
CA ASP A 397 17.92 -16.48 26.75
C ASP A 397 19.10 -16.30 27.72
N THR A 398 19.88 -15.22 27.64
CA THR A 398 20.97 -14.91 28.58
C THR A 398 20.49 -14.40 29.96
N LYS A 399 19.23 -13.96 30.07
CA LYS A 399 18.63 -13.49 31.34
C LYS A 399 17.91 -14.58 32.13
N LYS A 400 17.69 -15.76 31.53
CA LYS A 400 17.23 -16.97 32.24
C LYS A 400 18.43 -17.66 32.87
#